data_AF-A0A960HL40-F1
#
_entry.id   AF-A0A960HL40-F1
#
_cell.length_a   1.000
_cell.length_b   1.000
_cell.length_c   1.000
_cell.angle_alpha   90.00
_cell.angle_beta   90.00
_cell.angle_gamma   90.00
#
_symmetry.space_group_name_H-M   'P 1'
#
loop_
_entity.id
_entity.type
_entity.pdbx_description
1 polymer ?
#
loop_
_entity_poly.entity_id
_entity_poly.type
_entity_poly.pdbx_seq_one_letter_code
_entity_poly.pdbx_strand_id
1 'polypeptide(L)' 'IFLDDVTVSRRHAELERTGDGGVIVRDVGSLNGTYLNGDRIDGERPISTGDELQVGKFKLVYVAGEAS' A
#
# COMPACT_ATOMS: atom_id res chain seq x y z
N ILE A 1 -6.50 6.95 3.77
CA ILE A 1 -5.89 8.03 2.96
C ILE A 1 -6.81 8.23 1.75
N PHE A 2 -7.04 9.48 1.32
CA PHE A 2 -7.82 9.78 0.11
C PHE A 2 -6.91 10.46 -0.90
N LEU A 3 -6.90 9.96 -2.14
CA LEU A 3 -6.12 10.53 -3.25
C LEU A 3 -7.11 10.83 -4.38
N ASP A 4 -7.20 12.11 -4.77
CA ASP A 4 -8.15 12.57 -5.77
C ASP A 4 -7.50 12.54 -7.16
N ASP A 5 -7.60 11.40 -7.84
CA ASP A 5 -7.16 11.25 -9.22
C ASP A 5 -7.89 10.10 -9.92
N VAL A 6 -8.13 10.24 -11.23
CA VAL A 6 -8.79 9.22 -12.05
C VAL A 6 -8.03 7.87 -12.08
N THR A 7 -6.72 7.90 -11.84
CA THR A 7 -5.90 6.68 -11.77
C THR A 7 -6.01 5.94 -10.43
N VAL A 8 -6.72 6.50 -9.45
CA VAL A 8 -6.90 5.90 -8.12
C VAL A 8 -8.33 5.42 -7.92
N SER A 9 -8.52 4.10 -7.82
CA SER A 9 -9.80 3.51 -7.42
C SER A 9 -10.25 3.96 -6.02
N ARG A 10 -11.57 4.07 -5.81
CA ARG A 10 -12.18 4.43 -4.51
C ARG A 10 -11.71 3.57 -3.33
N ARG A 11 -11.54 2.27 -3.59
CA ARG A 11 -10.81 1.33 -2.74
C ARG A 11 -9.68 0.78 -3.61
N HIS A 12 -8.45 1.11 -3.29
CA HIS A 12 -7.30 0.81 -4.16
C HIS A 12 -6.37 -0.20 -3.50
N ALA A 13 -5.87 0.15 -2.32
CA ALA A 13 -5.03 -0.69 -1.50
C ALA A 13 -5.50 -0.63 -0.05
N GLU A 14 -5.26 -1.71 0.69
CA GLU A 14 -5.48 -1.80 2.13
C GLU A 14 -4.17 -2.15 2.81
N LEU A 15 -3.90 -1.50 3.95
CA LEU A 15 -2.83 -1.88 4.87
C LEU A 15 -3.47 -2.45 6.13
N GLU A 16 -3.01 -3.61 6.56
CA GLU A 16 -3.51 -4.32 7.74
C GLU A 16 -2.35 -4.67 8.66
N ARG A 17 -2.53 -4.41 9.97
CA ARG A 17 -1.57 -4.84 11.00
C ARG A 17 -1.82 -6.31 11.31
N THR A 18 -0.77 -7.12 11.24
CA THR A 18 -0.83 -8.54 11.58
C THR A 18 -0.65 -8.75 13.08
N GLY A 19 -1.11 -9.90 13.60
CA GLY A 19 -1.08 -10.20 15.03
C GLY A 19 0.33 -10.34 15.63
N ASP A 20 1.34 -10.53 14.78
CA ASP A 20 2.77 -10.59 15.12
C ASP A 20 3.47 -9.20 15.09
N GLY A 21 2.71 -8.12 14.91
CA GLY A 21 3.24 -6.75 14.90
C GLY A 21 3.77 -6.29 13.55
N GLY A 22 3.66 -7.12 12.51
CA GLY A 22 3.93 -6.73 11.13
C GLY A 22 2.81 -5.88 10.52
N VAL A 23 3.06 -5.40 9.31
CA VAL A 23 2.05 -4.78 8.45
C VAL A 23 2.11 -5.44 7.08
N ILE A 24 0.95 -5.78 6.56
CA ILE A 24 0.78 -6.25 5.19
C ILE A 24 0.02 -5.22 4.37
N VAL A 25 0.28 -5.22 3.07
CA VAL A 25 -0.43 -4.44 2.08
C VAL A 25 -1.02 -5.37 1.02
N ARG A 26 -2.22 -5.05 0.54
CA ARG A 26 -2.87 -5.74 -0.57
C ARG A 26 -3.58 -4.79 -1.50
N ASP A 27 -3.58 -5.12 -2.79
CA ASP A 27 -4.46 -4.50 -3.78
C ASP A 27 -5.89 -5.06 -3.61
N VAL A 28 -6.91 -4.19 -3.65
CA VAL A 28 -8.32 -4.59 -3.46
C VAL A 28 -9.14 -4.51 -4.74
N GLY A 29 -8.50 -4.80 -5.88
CA GLY A 29 -9.14 -4.76 -7.20
C GLY A 29 -9.05 -3.37 -7.83
N SER A 30 -7.92 -2.71 -7.66
CA SER A 30 -7.70 -1.41 -8.27
C SER A 30 -7.55 -1.52 -9.80
N LEU A 31 -7.86 -0.44 -10.52
CA LEU A 31 -7.78 -0.45 -11.98
C LEU A 31 -6.33 -0.49 -12.47
N ASN A 32 -5.42 0.23 -11.81
CA ASN A 32 -4.04 0.39 -12.23
C ASN A 32 -3.05 -0.50 -11.47
N GLY A 33 -3.54 -1.25 -10.48
CA GLY A 33 -2.72 -2.04 -9.57
C GLY A 33 -2.03 -1.20 -8.51
N THR A 34 -1.63 -1.89 -7.44
CA THR A 34 -0.76 -1.38 -6.39
C THR A 34 0.64 -2.00 -6.55
N TYR A 35 1.69 -1.20 -6.38
CA TYR A 35 3.07 -1.67 -6.50
C TYR A 35 3.85 -1.37 -5.22
N LEU A 36 4.74 -2.28 -4.85
CA LEU A 36 5.67 -2.14 -3.73
C LEU A 36 7.10 -2.21 -4.26
N ASN A 37 7.87 -1.13 -4.08
CA ASN A 37 9.24 -1.01 -4.58
C ASN A 37 9.38 -1.29 -6.09
N GLY A 38 8.34 -0.95 -6.87
CA GLY A 38 8.27 -1.19 -8.32
C GLY A 38 7.68 -2.55 -8.73
N ASP A 39 7.51 -3.47 -7.80
CA ASP A 39 6.89 -4.78 -8.06
C ASP A 39 5.39 -4.73 -7.83
N ARG A 40 4.60 -5.26 -8.78
CA ARG A 40 3.15 -5.35 -8.61
C ARG A 40 2.79 -6.28 -7.46
N ILE A 41 1.84 -5.86 -6.63
CA ILE A 41 1.33 -6.67 -5.54
C ILE A 41 0.23 -7.59 -6.08
N ASP A 42 0.49 -8.89 -6.08
CA ASP A 42 -0.50 -9.93 -6.31
C ASP A 42 -0.79 -10.63 -4.97
N GLY A 43 -1.91 -10.26 -4.32
CA GLY A 43 -2.28 -10.76 -2.99
C GLY A 43 -1.76 -9.90 -1.84
N GLU A 44 -1.35 -10.54 -0.74
CA GLU A 44 -0.84 -9.87 0.46
C GLU A 44 0.70 -9.87 0.44
N ARG A 45 1.29 -8.71 0.72
CA ARG A 45 2.75 -8.53 0.80
C ARG A 45 3.13 -7.82 2.10
N PRO A 46 4.18 -8.28 2.81
CA PRO A 46 4.70 -7.53 3.95
C PRO A 46 5.26 -6.19 3.47
N ILE A 47 5.07 -5.15 4.28
CA ILE A 47 5.61 -3.81 4.04
C ILE A 47 6.41 -3.34 5.25
N SER A 48 7.58 -2.77 5.00
CA SER A 48 8.54 -2.31 6.00
C SER A 48 8.79 -0.81 5.88
N THR A 49 9.18 -0.17 6.99
CA THR A 49 9.55 1.26 6.99
C THR A 49 10.60 1.54 5.93
N GLY A 50 10.34 2.53 5.08
CA GLY A 50 11.20 2.92 3.96
C GLY A 50 10.72 2.37 2.60
N ASP A 51 9.80 1.40 2.58
CA ASP A 51 9.27 0.87 1.32
C ASP A 51 8.43 1.92 0.58
N GLU A 52 8.57 1.94 -0.75
CA GLU A 52 7.77 2.77 -1.65
C GLU A 52 6.53 2.01 -2.09
N LEU A 53 5.36 2.52 -1.72
CA LEU A 53 4.07 2.07 -2.21
C LEU A 53 3.60 3.00 -3.35
N GLN A 54 3.35 2.44 -4.53
CA GLN A 54 2.77 3.15 -5.64
C GLN A 54 1.29 2.81 -5.82
N VAL A 55 0.45 3.84 -5.90
CA VAL A 55 -1.00 3.77 -6.04
C VAL A 55 -1.40 4.69 -7.20
N GLY A 56 -1.78 4.11 -8.34
CA GLY A 56 -1.94 4.87 -9.58
C GLY A 56 -0.64 5.64 -9.93
N LYS A 57 -0.73 6.96 -10.07
CA LYS A 57 0.44 7.84 -10.30
C LYS A 57 1.17 8.29 -9.03
N PHE A 58 0.64 8.00 -7.85
CA PHE A 58 1.20 8.48 -6.59
C PHE A 58 2.22 7.49 -6.03
N LYS A 59 3.31 8.02 -5.49
CA LYS A 59 4.32 7.28 -4.73
C LYS A 59 4.26 7.73 -3.28
N LEU A 60 4.13 6.77 -2.37
CA LEU A 60 4.07 6.99 -0.93
C LEU A 60 5.20 6.20 -0.29
N VAL A 61 5.88 6.77 0.70
CA VAL A 61 6.85 6.02 1.51
C VAL A 61 6.14 5.56 2.78
N TYR A 62 6.20 4.27 3.07
CA TYR A 62 5.68 3.74 4.31
C TYR A 62 6.64 4.04 5.47
N VAL A 63 6.11 4.56 6.56
CA VAL A 63 6.84 4.80 7.80
C VAL A 63 6.02 4.23 8.95
N ALA A 64 6.55 3.21 9.62
CA ALA A 64 5.94 2.72 10.86
C ALA A 64 6.03 3.84 11.91
N GLY A 65 4.90 4.25 12.46
CA GLY A 65 4.90 5.13 13.63
C GLY A 65 5.44 4.35 14.83
N GLU A 66 6.34 4.96 15.60
CA GLU A 66 6.69 4.42 16.90
C GLU A 66 5.43 4.41 17.77
N ALA A 67 5.05 3.23 18.26
CA ALA A 67 4.01 3.13 19.28
C ALA A 67 4.60 3.72 20.57
N SER A 68 4.25 4.98 20.87
CA SER A 68 4.42 5.57 22.19
C SER A 68 3.45 4.96 23.19
#